data_AF-A0A8J7RV60-F1
#
_entry.id   AF-A0A8J7RV60-F1
#
_cell.length_a   1.000
_cell.length_b   1.000
_cell.length_c   1.000
_cell.angle_alpha   90.00
_cell.angle_beta   90.00
_cell.angle_gamma   90.00
#
_symmetry.space_group_name_H-M   'P 1'
#
loop_
_entity.id
_entity.type
_entity.pdbx_description
1 polymer ?
#
loop_
_entity_poly.entity_id
_entity_poly.type
_entity_poly.pdbx_seq_one_letter_code
_entity_poly.pdbx_strand_id
1 'polypeptide(L)'
;MSLALLVEVYRLAAESLSFAGALVIIYGGIRAIVRTLQKEVLKKPFKYHDIRLGFTAKIVFGLDFLIASDILLTLIAPSQEELLILGATVIIRTILGYFLTKEAQEFVFD
;
A
#
# COMPACT_ATOMS: atom_id res chain seq x y z
N MET A 1 -22.70 5.80 25.87
CA MET A 1 -23.31 6.14 24.57
C MET A 1 -22.34 6.91 23.67
N SER A 2 -21.73 8.01 24.14
CA SER A 2 -20.77 8.80 23.35
C SER A 2 -19.48 8.06 22.97
N LEU A 3 -18.91 7.28 23.90
CA LEU A 3 -17.69 6.49 23.63
C LEU A 3 -17.92 5.40 22.57
N ALA A 4 -19.06 4.70 22.63
CA ALA A 4 -19.41 3.67 21.65
C ALA A 4 -19.56 4.24 20.23
N LEU A 5 -20.23 5.39 20.10
CA LEU A 5 -20.35 6.10 18.82
C LEU A 5 -18.99 6.51 18.26
N LEU A 6 -18.08 6.99 19.12
CA LEU A 6 -16.72 7.34 18.70
C LEU A 6 -15.99 6.10 18.17
N VAL A 7 -16.02 4.99 18.91
CA VAL A 7 -15.42 3.70 18.48
C VAL A 7 -15.96 3.25 17.12
N GLU A 8 -17.27 3.34 16.90
CA GLU A 8 -17.93 2.96 15.65
C GLU A 8 -17.44 3.81 14.47
N VAL A 9 -17.31 5.13 14.66
CA VAL A 9 -16.85 6.07 13.62
C VAL A 9 -15.41 5.77 13.23
N TYR A 10 -14.52 5.53 14.20
CA TYR A 10 -13.13 5.20 13.90
C TYR A 10 -13.01 3.85 13.18
N ARG A 11 -13.80 2.84 13.57
CA ARG A 11 -13.83 1.54 12.89
C ARG A 11 -14.32 1.67 11.45
N LEU A 12 -15.40 2.38 11.22
CA LEU A 12 -15.95 2.59 9.88
C LEU A 12 -14.95 3.34 8.98
N ALA A 13 -14.28 4.35 9.51
CA ALA A 13 -13.23 5.07 8.80
C ALA A 13 -12.04 4.16 8.46
N ALA A 14 -11.57 3.37 9.42
CA ALA A 14 -10.47 2.43 9.20
C ALA A 14 -10.82 1.38 8.13
N GLU A 15 -11.99 0.73 8.22
CA GLU A 15 -12.44 -0.23 7.21
C GLU A 15 -12.54 0.39 5.82
N SER A 16 -13.04 1.62 5.73
CA SER A 16 -13.14 2.35 4.45
C SER A 16 -11.76 2.60 3.83
N LEU A 17 -10.78 3.00 4.65
CA LEU A 17 -9.40 3.21 4.20
C LEU A 17 -8.75 1.88 3.82
N SER A 18 -8.94 0.84 4.63
CA SER A 18 -8.41 -0.50 4.35
C SER A 18 -8.90 -1.02 3.00
N PHE A 19 -10.22 -0.90 2.76
CA PHE A 19 -10.84 -1.29 1.50
C PHE A 19 -10.32 -0.48 0.31
N ALA A 20 -10.20 0.85 0.46
CA ALA A 20 -9.65 1.71 -0.59
C ALA A 20 -8.19 1.35 -0.93
N GLY A 21 -7.35 1.14 0.08
CA GLY A 21 -5.96 0.73 -0.09
C GLY A 21 -5.83 -0.61 -0.81
N ALA A 22 -6.59 -1.61 -0.37
CA ALA A 22 -6.64 -2.92 -1.00
C ALA A 22 -7.08 -2.84 -2.47
N LEU A 23 -8.13 -2.06 -2.77
CA LEU A 23 -8.62 -1.86 -4.13
C LEU A 23 -7.55 -1.26 -5.06
N VAL A 24 -6.82 -0.23 -4.59
CA VAL A 24 -5.76 0.40 -5.37
C VAL A 24 -4.64 -0.60 -5.71
N ILE A 25 -4.22 -1.41 -4.74
CA ILE A 25 -3.17 -2.42 -4.91
C ILE A 25 -3.62 -3.49 -5.90
N ILE A 26 -4.83 -4.03 -5.70
CA ILE A 26 -5.41 -5.06 -6.58
C ILE A 26 -5.53 -4.54 -8.01
N TYR A 27 -6.11 -3.35 -8.19
CA TYR A 27 -6.22 -2.71 -9.51
C TYR A 27 -4.85 -2.51 -10.17
N GLY A 28 -3.87 -2.06 -9.39
CA GLY A 28 -2.50 -1.91 -9.85
C GLY A 28 -1.88 -3.21 -10.35
N GLY A 29 -2.08 -4.29 -9.59
CA GLY A 29 -1.60 -5.64 -9.93
C GLY A 29 -2.26 -6.18 -11.19
N ILE A 30 -3.60 -6.12 -11.28
CA ILE A 30 -4.35 -6.54 -12.47
C ILE A 30 -3.86 -5.80 -13.71
N ARG A 31 -3.74 -4.46 -13.62
CA ARG A 31 -3.27 -3.64 -14.74
C ARG A 31 -1.84 -3.98 -15.15
N ALA A 32 -0.97 -4.29 -14.19
CA ALA A 32 0.41 -4.70 -14.46
C ALA A 32 0.45 -6.05 -15.20
N ILE A 33 -0.30 -7.04 -14.71
CA ILE A 33 -0.41 -8.38 -15.33
C ILE A 33 -0.92 -8.28 -16.77
N VAL A 34 -2.04 -7.57 -16.99
CA VAL A 34 -2.62 -7.41 -18.33
C VAL A 34 -1.64 -6.76 -19.30
N ARG A 35 -0.92 -5.71 -18.86
CA ARG A 35 0.06 -5.03 -19.71
C ARG A 35 1.28 -5.90 -20.01
N THR A 36 1.74 -6.69 -19.06
CA THR A 36 2.85 -7.64 -19.27
C THR A 36 2.46 -8.69 -20.30
N LEU A 37 1.31 -9.36 -20.11
CA LEU A 37 0.82 -10.40 -21.03
C LEU A 37 0.58 -9.86 -22.45
N GLN A 38 -0.06 -8.70 -22.58
CA GLN A 38 -0.26 -8.06 -23.88
C GLN A 38 1.07 -7.82 -24.60
N LYS A 39 2.10 -7.32 -23.91
CA LYS A 39 3.37 -6.99 -24.54
C LYS A 39 4.22 -8.21 -24.88
N GLU A 40 4.20 -9.25 -24.05
CA GLU A 40 4.85 -10.54 -24.35
C GLU A 40 4.23 -11.19 -25.60
N VAL A 41 2.89 -11.21 -25.69
CA VAL A 41 2.18 -11.75 -26.85
C VAL A 41 2.47 -10.92 -28.12
N LEU A 42 2.57 -9.59 -28.01
CA LEU A 42 2.90 -8.70 -29.13
C LEU A 42 4.40 -8.67 -29.51
N LYS A 43 5.29 -9.39 -28.81
CA LYS A 43 6.75 -9.46 -29.06
C LYS A 43 7.45 -8.10 -29.27
N LYS A 44 6.94 -7.03 -28.66
CA LYS A 44 7.57 -5.70 -28.79
C LYS A 44 8.73 -5.58 -27.80
N PRO A 45 9.93 -5.16 -28.23
CA PRO A 45 11.00 -4.83 -27.30
C PRO A 45 10.55 -3.64 -26.45
N PHE A 46 10.42 -3.84 -25.14
CA PHE A 46 10.00 -2.78 -24.24
C PHE A 46 10.69 -2.90 -22.89
N LYS A 47 10.95 -1.75 -22.25
CA LYS A 47 11.51 -1.70 -20.90
C LYS A 47 10.41 -2.07 -19.91
N TYR A 48 10.50 -3.23 -19.26
CA TYR A 48 9.62 -3.64 -18.13
C TYR A 48 9.55 -2.59 -17.01
N HIS A 49 10.53 -1.69 -16.98
CA HIS A 49 10.64 -0.54 -16.10
C HIS A 49 9.34 0.26 -15.96
N ASP A 50 8.67 0.65 -17.05
CA ASP A 50 7.49 1.53 -16.95
C ASP A 50 6.28 0.85 -16.29
N ILE A 51 6.12 -0.46 -16.53
CA ILE A 51 5.06 -1.25 -15.91
C ILE A 51 5.36 -1.42 -14.43
N ARG A 52 6.63 -1.73 -14.09
CA ARG A 52 7.11 -1.87 -12.73
C ARG A 52 6.94 -0.56 -11.94
N LEU A 53 7.43 0.57 -12.47
CA LEU A 53 7.33 1.88 -11.84
C LEU A 53 5.86 2.25 -11.56
N GLY A 54 5.00 2.06 -12.57
CA GLY A 54 3.57 2.34 -12.42
C GLY A 54 2.85 1.40 -11.45
N PHE A 55 3.30 0.16 -11.29
CA PHE A 55 2.77 -0.77 -10.28
C PHE A 55 3.26 -0.40 -8.88
N THR A 56 4.57 -0.20 -8.71
CA THR A 56 5.18 0.23 -7.45
C THR A 56 4.52 1.49 -6.91
N ALA A 57 4.28 2.50 -7.74
CA ALA A 57 3.58 3.72 -7.31
C ALA A 57 2.18 3.45 -6.73
N LYS A 58 1.44 2.48 -7.28
CA LYS A 58 0.12 2.10 -6.76
C LYS A 58 0.22 1.29 -5.48
N ILE A 59 1.24 0.44 -5.31
CA ILE A 59 1.51 -0.25 -4.05
C ILE A 59 1.77 0.76 -2.95
N VAL A 60 2.70 1.70 -3.19
CA VAL A 60 3.07 2.71 -2.20
C VAL A 60 1.86 3.53 -1.79
N PHE A 61 1.07 3.99 -2.76
CA PHE A 61 -0.15 4.75 -2.50
C PHE A 61 -1.22 3.93 -1.76
N GLY A 62 -1.46 2.68 -2.16
CA GLY A 62 -2.41 1.81 -1.46
C GLY A 62 -1.99 1.52 -0.02
N LEU A 63 -0.68 1.37 0.24
CA LEU A 63 -0.14 1.22 1.58
C LEU A 63 -0.36 2.47 2.46
N ASP A 64 -0.49 3.68 1.88
CA ASP A 64 -0.78 4.89 2.67
C ASP A 64 -2.15 4.78 3.34
N PHE A 65 -3.14 4.27 2.62
CA PHE A 65 -4.47 4.01 3.16
C PHE A 65 -4.48 2.89 4.19
N LEU A 66 -3.73 1.80 3.95
CA LEU A 66 -3.64 0.69 4.89
C LEU A 66 -3.02 1.13 6.21
N ILE A 67 -1.95 1.92 6.18
CA ILE A 67 -1.38 2.49 7.41
C ILE A 67 -2.33 3.46 8.09
N ALA A 68 -3.03 4.30 7.35
CA ALA A 68 -3.99 5.21 7.94
C ALA A 68 -5.11 4.43 8.66
N SER A 69 -5.59 3.32 8.06
CA SER A 69 -6.50 2.38 8.72
C SER A 69 -5.92 1.81 10.02
N ASP A 70 -4.70 1.30 9.98
CA ASP A 70 -4.05 0.69 11.15
C ASP A 70 -3.86 1.70 12.29
N ILE A 71 -3.42 2.93 11.96
CA ILE A 71 -3.30 4.03 12.94
C ILE A 71 -4.66 4.30 13.59
N LEU A 72 -5.74 4.41 12.81
CA LEU A 72 -7.08 4.66 13.35
C LEU A 72 -7.55 3.55 14.29
N LEU A 73 -7.26 2.28 13.98
CA LEU A 73 -7.62 1.15 14.86
C LEU A 73 -6.85 1.19 16.18
N THR A 74 -5.55 1.52 16.15
CA THR A 74 -4.74 1.60 17.38
C THR A 74 -5.13 2.74 18.32
N LEU A 75 -5.78 3.79 17.82
CA LEU A 75 -6.30 4.87 18.65
C LEU A 75 -7.51 4.44 19.51
N ILE A 76 -8.20 3.37 19.11
CA ILE A 76 -9.43 2.91 19.78
C ILE A 76 -9.15 1.93 20.93
N ALA A 77 -8.19 1.03 20.75
CA ALA A 77 -7.87 -0.01 21.72
C ALA A 77 -6.35 -0.25 21.76
N PRO A 78 -5.57 0.62 22.40
CA PRO A 78 -4.14 0.38 22.56
C PRO A 78 -3.92 -0.82 23.51
N SER A 79 -3.89 -2.03 22.97
CA SER A 79 -3.34 -3.20 23.69
C SER A 79 -1.83 -3.23 23.48
N GLN A 80 -1.06 -3.71 24.46
CA GLN A 80 0.40 -3.79 24.33
C GLN A 80 0.85 -4.65 23.14
N GLU A 81 0.03 -5.64 22.78
CA GLU A 81 0.24 -6.50 21.61
C GLU A 81 -0.06 -5.77 20.29
N GLU A 82 -1.15 -5.01 20.21
CA GLU A 82 -1.48 -4.20 19.02
C GLU A 82 -0.46 -3.09 18.76
N LEU A 83 0.10 -2.48 19.82
CA LEU A 83 1.17 -1.50 19.70
C LEU A 83 2.46 -2.12 19.12
N LEU A 84 2.77 -3.36 19.49
CA LEU A 84 3.91 -4.13 18.95
C LEU A 84 3.72 -4.44 17.45
N ILE A 85 2.52 -4.88 17.06
CA ILE A 85 2.17 -5.14 15.66
C ILE A 85 2.22 -3.85 14.84
N LEU A 86 1.67 -2.75 15.35
CA LEU A 86 1.74 -1.45 14.68
C LEU A 86 3.19 -0.99 14.49
N GLY A 87 4.01 -1.09 15.53
CA GLY A 87 5.43 -0.75 15.46
C GLY A 87 6.16 -1.57 14.40
N ALA A 88 5.91 -2.88 14.35
CA ALA A 88 6.48 -3.76 13.34
C ALA A 88 6.02 -3.38 11.92
N THR A 89 4.73 -3.13 11.72
CA THR A 89 4.17 -2.71 10.41
C THR A 89 4.78 -1.38 9.93
N VAL A 90 4.91 -0.39 10.81
CA VAL A 90 5.53 0.91 10.49
C VAL A 90 7.01 0.74 10.09
N ILE A 91 7.76 -0.11 10.80
CA ILE A 91 9.16 -0.39 10.49
C ILE A 91 9.29 -1.07 9.13
N ILE A 92 8.53 -2.15 8.90
CA ILE A 92 8.54 -2.89 7.62
C ILE A 92 8.24 -1.93 6.47
N ARG A 93 7.24 -1.07 6.63
CA ARG A 93 6.87 -0.11 5.59
C ARG A 93 7.95 0.95 5.36
N THR A 94 8.57 1.45 6.42
CA THR A 94 9.68 2.42 6.29
C THR A 94 10.83 1.80 5.50
N ILE A 95 11.19 0.55 5.81
CA ILE A 95 12.23 -0.19 5.11
C ILE A 95 11.85 -0.40 3.64
N LEU A 96 10.67 -0.94 3.36
CA LEU A 96 10.21 -1.18 1.98
C LEU A 96 10.09 0.12 1.19
N GLY A 97 9.51 1.17 1.76
CA GLY A 97 9.39 2.48 1.15
C GLY A 97 10.76 3.09 0.84
N TYR A 98 11.71 2.95 1.75
CA TYR A 98 13.11 3.38 1.54
C TYR A 98 13.76 2.60 0.40
N PHE A 99 13.69 1.27 0.39
CA PHE A 99 14.28 0.44 -0.67
C PHE A 99 13.64 0.71 -2.04
N LEU A 100 12.31 0.81 -2.11
CA LEU A 100 11.61 1.08 -3.37
C LEU A 100 11.94 2.48 -3.92
N THR A 101 12.00 3.49 -3.05
CA THR A 101 12.40 4.86 -3.45
C THR A 101 13.85 4.91 -3.89
N LYS A 102 14.73 4.20 -3.16
CA LYS A 102 16.15 4.12 -3.49
C LYS A 102 16.37 3.43 -4.83
N GLU A 103 15.77 2.26 -5.06
CA GLU A 103 15.84 1.58 -6.36
C GLU A 103 15.32 2.48 -7.48
N ALA A 104 14.19 3.18 -7.27
CA ALA A 104 13.67 4.11 -8.27
C ALA A 104 14.64 5.26 -8.60
N GLN A 105 15.44 5.75 -7.65
CA GLN A 105 16.46 6.77 -7.91
C GLN A 105 17.71 6.21 -8.59
N GLU A 106 18.13 5.01 -8.22
CA GLU A 106 19.30 4.33 -8.81
C GLU A 106 19.09 4.06 -10.32
N PHE A 107 17.85 3.77 -10.75
CA PHE A 107 17.52 3.54 -12.16
C PHE A 107 17.30 4.81 -13.00
N VAL A 108 17.36 6.02 -12.42
CA VAL A 108 17.17 7.29 -13.17
C VAL A 108 18.49 7.81 -13.77
N PHE A 109 19.65 7.25 -13.39
CA PHE A 109 20.98 7.71 -13.81
C PHE A 109 21.65 6.91 -14.95
N ASP A 110 20.95 5.98 -15.62
CA ASP A 110 21.42 5.29 -16.84
C ASP A 110 20.50 5.46 -18.06
#